data_AF-A0AAD1YNX5-F1
#
_entry.id   AF-A0AAD1YNX5-F1
#
_cell.length_a   1.000
_cell.length_b   1.000
_cell.length_c   1.000
_cell.angle_alpha   90.00
_cell.angle_beta   90.00
_cell.angle_gamma   90.00
#
_symmetry.space_group_name_H-M   'P 1'
#
loop_
_entity.id
_entity.type
_entity.pdbx_description
1 polymer ?
#
loop_
_entity_poly.entity_id
_entity_poly.type
_entity_poly.pdbx_seq_one_letter_code
_entity_poly.pdbx_strand_id
1 'polypeptide(L)'
;MNFTPKILCKLQVLEEILTIDIKPGWKKGTKLTFSEKGNEEPGIIPADIIFVVDEKPHPVYTRDGNNLVVKQEVSLLESLAGKTFELVTLDARNITIPVLEIIKPGHEVVVPNEGMPISKDPRKKGNLRIQIGVRYPTRFTEMQKHELRRILGVIS
;
A
#
# COMPACT_ATOMS: atom_id res chain seq x y z
N MET A 1 -32.89 -10.09 63.35
CA MET A 1 -33.20 -10.50 61.96
C MET A 1 -32.07 -9.98 61.09
N ASN A 2 -31.24 -10.86 60.55
CA ASN A 2 -30.03 -10.47 59.83
C ASN A 2 -30.32 -10.52 58.34
N PHE A 3 -30.40 -9.35 57.71
CA PHE A 3 -30.43 -9.22 56.27
C PHE A 3 -29.09 -8.63 55.83
N THR A 4 -28.25 -9.46 55.20
CA THR A 4 -27.08 -8.99 54.47
C THR A 4 -27.32 -9.27 53.00
N PRO A 5 -27.71 -8.26 52.18
CA PRO A 5 -27.65 -8.41 50.75
C PRO A 5 -26.18 -8.38 50.36
N LYS A 6 -25.54 -9.56 50.29
CA LYS A 6 -24.31 -9.71 49.52
C LYS A 6 -24.70 -9.62 48.05
N ILE A 7 -24.87 -8.40 47.54
CA ILE A 7 -24.77 -8.16 46.09
C ILE A 7 -23.29 -8.29 45.77
N LEU A 8 -22.84 -9.53 45.66
CA LEU A 8 -21.54 -9.85 45.12
C LEU A 8 -21.70 -9.79 43.61
N CYS A 9 -21.54 -8.59 43.04
CA CYS A 9 -21.34 -8.43 41.61
C CYS A 9 -20.01 -9.09 41.29
N LYS A 10 -20.02 -10.40 41.01
CA LYS A 10 -18.83 -11.10 40.54
C LYS A 10 -18.51 -10.52 39.18
N LEU A 11 -17.37 -9.85 39.06
CA LEU A 11 -16.80 -9.50 37.75
C LEU A 11 -16.57 -10.81 37.00
N GLN A 12 -17.34 -11.04 35.93
CA GLN A 12 -17.15 -12.16 35.03
C GLN A 12 -16.50 -11.63 33.76
N VAL A 13 -15.32 -12.15 33.43
CA VAL A 13 -14.68 -11.87 32.15
C VAL A 13 -15.30 -12.82 31.13
N LEU A 14 -16.00 -12.27 30.15
CA LEU A 14 -16.57 -13.02 29.03
C LEU A 14 -15.71 -12.80 27.78
N GLU A 15 -15.41 -13.87 27.07
CA GLU A 15 -14.75 -13.80 25.77
C GLU A 15 -15.79 -13.98 24.66
N GLU A 16 -15.90 -13.01 23.76
CA GLU A 16 -16.77 -13.08 22.58
C GLU A 16 -15.94 -12.84 21.32
N ILE A 17 -16.20 -13.65 20.27
CA ILE A 17 -15.53 -13.53 18.98
C ILE A 17 -16.36 -12.64 18.06
N LEU A 18 -15.87 -11.43 17.78
CA LEU A 18 -16.48 -10.52 16.81
C LEU A 18 -15.88 -10.75 15.42
N THR A 19 -16.71 -11.24 14.49
CA THR A 19 -16.27 -11.48 13.11
C THR A 19 -16.36 -10.19 12.30
N ILE A 20 -15.25 -9.76 11.72
CA ILE A 20 -15.18 -8.58 10.84
C ILE A 20 -14.86 -9.04 9.42
N ASP A 21 -15.79 -8.77 8.49
CA ASP A 21 -15.59 -9.04 7.07
C ASP A 21 -15.04 -7.78 6.36
N ILE A 22 -13.75 -7.78 6.05
CA ILE A 22 -13.06 -6.64 5.42
C ILE A 22 -13.41 -6.58 3.94
N LYS A 23 -14.14 -5.54 3.52
CA LYS A 23 -14.50 -5.37 2.11
C LYS A 23 -13.34 -4.81 1.28
N PRO A 24 -13.21 -5.25 0.01
CA PRO A 24 -12.20 -4.72 -0.90
C PRO A 24 -12.27 -3.20 -1.03
N GLY A 25 -11.11 -2.56 -0.98
CA GLY A 25 -10.99 -1.12 -1.16
C GLY A 25 -11.32 -0.27 0.06
N TRP A 26 -11.64 -0.86 1.23
CA TRP A 26 -11.70 -0.09 2.47
C TRP A 26 -10.40 0.68 2.71
N LYS A 27 -10.55 1.91 3.19
CA LYS A 27 -9.44 2.83 3.43
C LYS A 27 -9.13 2.87 4.92
N LYS A 28 -7.89 3.22 5.24
CA LYS A 28 -7.53 3.63 6.60
C LYS A 28 -8.57 4.61 7.18
N GLY A 29 -8.98 4.37 8.42
CA GLY A 29 -9.97 5.18 9.13
C GLY A 29 -11.42 4.72 8.99
N THR A 30 -11.70 3.67 8.21
CA THR A 30 -13.04 3.08 8.15
C THR A 30 -13.42 2.55 9.54
N LYS A 31 -14.60 2.95 10.04
CA LYS A 31 -15.08 2.60 11.38
C LYS A 31 -16.13 1.49 11.31
N LEU A 32 -15.99 0.48 12.15
CA LEU A 32 -16.94 -0.61 12.35
C LEU A 32 -17.44 -0.54 13.78
N THR A 33 -18.74 -0.35 13.96
CA THR A 33 -19.34 -0.20 15.29
C THR A 33 -20.10 -1.47 15.62
N PHE A 34 -19.76 -2.08 16.75
CA PHE A 34 -20.50 -3.17 17.37
C PHE A 34 -21.24 -2.59 18.57
N SER A 35 -22.54 -2.43 18.41
CA SER A 35 -23.37 -1.77 19.42
C SER A 35 -23.51 -2.62 20.67
N GLU A 36 -23.43 -1.99 21.84
CA GLU A 36 -23.64 -2.62 23.15
C GLU A 36 -22.72 -3.83 23.43
N LYS A 37 -21.49 -3.81 22.88
CA LYS A 37 -20.48 -4.87 23.08
C LYS A 37 -19.36 -4.52 24.05
N GLY A 38 -19.42 -3.34 24.67
CA GLY A 38 -18.48 -2.86 25.66
C GLY A 38 -18.74 -3.43 27.06
N ASN A 39 -18.23 -2.75 28.08
CA ASN A 39 -18.41 -3.18 29.46
C ASN A 39 -19.89 -3.11 29.85
N GLU A 40 -20.37 -4.18 30.47
CA GLU A 40 -21.74 -4.29 30.99
C GLU A 40 -21.77 -3.98 32.49
N GLU A 41 -22.68 -3.09 32.90
CA GLU A 41 -22.93 -2.75 34.30
C GLU A 41 -24.43 -2.86 34.61
N PRO A 42 -24.83 -3.33 35.81
CA PRO A 42 -26.24 -3.48 36.15
C PRO A 42 -27.03 -2.17 36.01
N GLY A 43 -28.05 -2.16 35.15
CA GLY A 43 -28.91 -1.00 34.93
C GLY A 43 -28.32 0.06 33.98
N ILE A 44 -27.19 -0.22 33.33
CA ILE A 44 -26.55 0.66 32.36
C ILE A 44 -26.47 -0.07 31.00
N ILE A 45 -26.80 0.63 29.92
CA ILE A 45 -26.66 0.09 28.56
C ILE A 45 -25.17 -0.04 28.25
N PRO A 46 -24.69 -1.22 27.79
CA PRO A 46 -23.27 -1.39 27.47
C PRO A 46 -22.79 -0.42 26.41
N ALA A 47 -21.51 -0.05 26.47
CA ALA A 47 -20.91 0.85 25.49
C ALA A 47 -20.74 0.17 24.12
N ASP A 48 -20.49 0.96 23.07
CA ASP A 48 -20.18 0.44 21.74
C ASP A 48 -18.67 0.15 21.61
N ILE A 49 -18.33 -0.92 20.88
CA ILE A 49 -16.96 -1.17 20.45
C ILE A 49 -16.80 -0.66 19.01
N ILE A 50 -15.83 0.24 18.81
CA ILE A 50 -15.51 0.80 17.49
C ILE A 50 -14.15 0.28 17.04
N PHE A 51 -14.12 -0.54 15.99
CA PHE A 51 -12.90 -0.90 15.29
C PHE A 51 -12.59 0.13 14.21
N VAL A 52 -11.32 0.50 14.09
CA VAL A 52 -10.83 1.40 13.04
C VAL A 52 -9.86 0.63 12.16
N VAL A 53 -10.15 0.57 10.86
CA VAL A 53 -9.26 -0.06 9.89
C VAL A 53 -7.98 0.74 9.77
N ASP A 54 -6.83 0.07 9.88
CA ASP A 54 -5.52 0.63 9.61
C ASP A 54 -4.76 -0.19 8.56
N GLU A 55 -3.76 0.43 7.95
CA GLU A 55 -2.96 -0.16 6.88
C GLU A 55 -1.57 -0.53 7.39
N LYS A 56 -1.25 -1.83 7.34
CA LYS A 56 0.09 -2.31 7.67
C LYS A 56 1.06 -1.95 6.53
N PRO A 57 2.24 -1.39 6.82
CA PRO A 57 3.26 -1.13 5.79
C PRO A 57 3.60 -2.41 5.03
N HIS A 58 3.62 -2.31 3.69
CA HIS A 58 4.02 -3.41 2.80
C HIS A 58 5.45 -3.15 2.28
N PRO A 59 6.30 -4.19 2.15
CA PRO A 59 7.70 -4.01 1.78
C PRO A 59 7.91 -3.41 0.38
N VAL A 60 6.98 -3.66 -0.55
CA VAL A 60 7.12 -3.26 -1.97
C VAL A 60 6.20 -2.11 -2.36
N TYR A 61 5.00 -2.06 -1.78
CA TYR A 61 3.92 -1.21 -2.27
C TYR A 61 3.53 -0.21 -1.20
N THR A 62 3.37 1.03 -1.59
CA THR A 62 2.78 2.08 -0.75
C THR A 62 1.44 2.44 -1.33
N ARG A 63 0.38 2.43 -0.49
CA ARG A 63 -0.94 2.83 -0.94
C ARG A 63 -1.05 4.36 -0.97
N ASP A 64 -1.57 4.89 -2.06
CA ASP A 64 -1.90 6.31 -2.24
C ASP A 64 -3.36 6.43 -2.66
N GLY A 65 -4.25 6.49 -1.67
CA GLY A 65 -5.70 6.47 -1.89
C GLY A 65 -6.18 5.15 -2.53
N ASN A 66 -6.55 5.20 -3.81
CA ASN A 66 -6.90 4.01 -4.59
C ASN A 66 -5.74 3.50 -5.46
N ASN A 67 -4.65 4.25 -5.53
CA ASN A 67 -3.48 3.89 -6.32
C ASN A 67 -2.47 3.12 -5.47
N LEU A 68 -1.58 2.40 -6.14
CA LEU A 68 -0.40 1.80 -5.55
C LEU A 68 0.83 2.50 -6.10
N VAL A 69 1.83 2.70 -5.25
CA VAL A 69 3.12 3.26 -5.62
C VAL A 69 4.19 2.21 -5.34
N VAL A 70 5.07 1.98 -6.32
CA VAL A 70 6.27 1.17 -6.17
C VAL A 70 7.47 1.99 -6.60
N LYS A 71 8.58 1.88 -5.86
CA LYS A 71 9.83 2.56 -6.19
C LYS A 71 10.78 1.56 -6.80
N GLN A 72 11.22 1.83 -8.02
CA GLN A 72 12.18 1.00 -8.75
C GLN A 72 13.42 1.82 -9.08
N GLU A 73 14.59 1.17 -9.00
CA GLU A 73 15.84 1.76 -9.49
C GLU A 73 16.24 1.13 -10.82
N VAL A 74 16.77 1.97 -11.71
CA VAL A 74 17.32 1.57 -13.00
C VAL A 74 18.73 2.10 -13.15
N SER A 75 19.57 1.39 -13.90
CA SER A 75 20.89 1.92 -14.25
C SER A 75 20.79 3.04 -15.29
N LEU A 76 21.83 3.88 -15.39
CA LEU A 76 21.93 4.88 -16.46
C LEU A 76 21.82 4.28 -17.87
N LEU A 77 22.33 3.07 -18.08
CA LEU A 77 22.21 2.39 -19.37
C LEU A 77 20.75 2.04 -19.66
N GLU A 78 20.07 1.42 -18.69
CA GLU A 78 18.66 1.04 -18.81
C GLU A 78 17.74 2.27 -18.97
N SER A 79 18.08 3.39 -18.35
CA SER A 79 17.30 4.63 -18.51
C SER A 79 17.42 5.22 -19.92
N LEU A 80 18.52 4.95 -20.63
CA LEU A 80 18.77 5.46 -21.99
C LEU A 80 18.36 4.47 -23.08
N ALA A 81 18.59 3.16 -22.85
CA ALA A 81 18.35 2.09 -23.81
C ALA A 81 16.99 1.37 -23.62
N GLY A 82 16.24 1.75 -22.58
CA GLY A 82 14.99 1.12 -22.20
C GLY A 82 15.16 -0.02 -21.19
N LYS A 83 14.06 -0.34 -20.49
CA LYS A 83 13.99 -1.40 -19.49
C LYS A 83 12.61 -2.03 -19.49
N THR A 84 12.55 -3.33 -19.24
CA THR A 84 11.31 -4.03 -18.92
C THR A 84 11.23 -4.26 -17.42
N PHE A 85 10.17 -3.76 -16.78
CA PHE A 85 9.90 -4.03 -15.37
C PHE A 85 9.06 -5.30 -15.23
N GLU A 86 9.48 -6.18 -14.32
CA GLU A 86 8.72 -7.35 -13.91
C GLU A 86 8.30 -7.16 -12.45
N LEU A 87 7.00 -7.14 -12.20
CA LEU A 87 6.42 -6.90 -10.88
C LEU A 87 5.41 -7.99 -10.53
N VAL A 88 5.41 -8.40 -9.26
CA VAL A 88 4.40 -9.29 -8.70
C VAL A 88 3.34 -8.44 -8.01
N THR A 89 2.10 -8.48 -8.48
CA THR A 89 0.99 -7.72 -7.89
C THR A 89 0.52 -8.30 -6.55
N LEU A 90 -0.34 -7.57 -5.84
CA LEU A 90 -0.93 -8.03 -4.57
C LEU A 90 -1.80 -9.28 -4.72
N ASP A 91 -2.32 -9.56 -5.91
CA ASP A 91 -3.05 -10.78 -6.27
C ASP A 91 -2.16 -11.89 -6.86
N ALA A 92 -0.83 -11.77 -6.67
CA ALA A 92 0.18 -12.75 -7.06
C ALA A 92 0.27 -13.02 -8.59
N ARG A 93 -0.15 -12.06 -9.42
CA ARG A 93 0.08 -12.10 -10.87
C ARG A 93 1.41 -11.44 -11.20
N ASN A 94 2.07 -11.94 -12.25
CA ASN A 94 3.24 -11.29 -12.81
C ASN A 94 2.80 -10.32 -13.91
N ILE A 95 3.30 -9.08 -13.85
CA ILE A 95 3.08 -8.06 -14.87
C ILE A 95 4.42 -7.62 -15.42
N THR A 96 4.49 -7.56 -16.75
CA THR A 96 5.66 -7.15 -17.51
C THR A 96 5.37 -5.81 -18.19
N ILE A 97 6.14 -4.79 -17.87
CA ILE A 97 5.93 -3.41 -18.35
C ILE A 97 7.17 -2.94 -19.10
N PRO A 98 7.16 -2.99 -20.43
CA PRO A 98 8.27 -2.47 -21.24
C PRO A 98 8.24 -0.94 -21.27
N VAL A 99 9.35 -0.32 -20.92
CA VAL A 99 9.59 1.12 -21.01
C VAL A 99 10.73 1.32 -21.98
N LEU A 100 10.37 1.67 -23.23
CA LEU A 100 11.32 1.84 -24.33
C LEU A 100 11.77 3.29 -24.50
N GLU A 101 11.07 4.23 -23.85
CA GLU A 101 11.41 5.64 -23.86
C GLU A 101 12.57 5.95 -22.90
N ILE A 102 13.20 7.12 -23.11
CA ILE A 102 14.25 7.60 -22.21
C ILE A 102 13.63 7.95 -20.86
N ILE A 103 14.08 7.27 -19.82
CA ILE A 103 13.65 7.46 -18.44
C ILE A 103 14.47 8.59 -17.83
N LYS A 104 13.80 9.65 -17.41
CA LYS A 104 14.43 10.76 -16.68
C LYS A 104 14.52 10.45 -15.17
N PRO A 105 15.47 11.03 -14.43
CA PRO A 105 15.45 10.96 -12.97
C PRO A 105 14.12 11.49 -12.41
N GLY A 106 13.45 10.68 -11.59
CA GLY A 106 12.14 11.03 -11.03
C GLY A 106 10.95 10.78 -11.98
N HIS A 107 11.19 10.14 -13.13
CA HIS A 107 10.12 9.74 -14.04
C HIS A 107 9.16 8.78 -13.36
N GLU A 108 7.90 8.84 -13.76
CA GLU A 108 6.84 7.99 -13.26
C GLU A 108 6.11 7.30 -14.41
N VAL A 109 6.02 5.98 -14.33
CA VAL A 109 5.24 5.17 -15.27
C VAL A 109 3.93 4.77 -14.61
N VAL A 110 2.81 5.09 -15.27
CA VAL A 110 1.47 4.78 -14.77
C VAL A 110 0.90 3.59 -15.52
N VAL A 111 0.60 2.52 -14.78
CA VAL A 111 -0.08 1.34 -15.30
C VAL A 111 -1.55 1.40 -14.87
N PRO A 112 -2.48 1.59 -15.81
CA PRO A 112 -3.88 1.74 -15.50
C PRO A 112 -4.49 0.45 -14.93
N ASN A 113 -5.45 0.59 -14.02
CA ASN A 113 -6.23 -0.52 -13.43
C ASN A 113 -5.44 -1.55 -12.58
N GLU A 114 -4.18 -1.28 -12.24
CA GLU A 114 -3.35 -2.17 -11.39
C GLU A 114 -3.16 -1.63 -9.95
N GLY A 115 -4.02 -0.72 -9.51
CA GLY A 115 -4.08 -0.22 -8.13
C GLY A 115 -5.06 -1.00 -7.22
N MET A 116 -5.49 -0.33 -6.15
CA MET A 116 -6.46 -0.89 -5.19
C MET A 116 -7.90 -0.81 -5.73
N PRO A 117 -8.79 -1.76 -5.36
CA PRO A 117 -10.22 -1.68 -5.67
C PRO A 117 -10.86 -0.41 -5.10
N ILE A 118 -11.80 0.17 -5.83
CA ILE A 118 -12.56 1.34 -5.38
C ILE A 118 -13.73 0.85 -4.53
N SER A 119 -13.83 1.29 -3.27
CA SER A 119 -14.85 0.76 -2.33
C SER A 119 -16.29 0.95 -2.80
N LYS A 120 -16.57 2.01 -3.58
CA LYS A 120 -17.90 2.29 -4.16
C LYS A 120 -18.24 1.42 -5.38
N ASP A 121 -17.23 0.97 -6.12
CA ASP A 121 -17.37 0.15 -7.31
C ASP A 121 -16.18 -0.83 -7.38
N PRO A 122 -16.27 -1.98 -6.70
CA PRO A 122 -15.16 -2.91 -6.56
C PRO A 122 -14.67 -3.52 -7.89
N ARG A 123 -15.44 -3.36 -8.97
CA ARG A 123 -15.03 -3.79 -10.32
C ARG A 123 -13.97 -2.87 -10.92
N LYS A 124 -13.86 -1.64 -10.40
CA LYS A 124 -12.85 -0.66 -10.80
C LYS A 124 -11.70 -0.66 -9.81
N LYS A 125 -10.51 -0.45 -10.35
CA LYS A 125 -9.27 -0.30 -9.58
C LYS A 125 -8.68 1.08 -9.87
N GLY A 126 -7.85 1.57 -8.94
CA GLY A 126 -6.95 2.68 -9.24
C GLY A 126 -5.78 2.22 -10.13
N ASN A 127 -4.73 3.02 -10.17
CA ASN A 127 -3.55 2.78 -11.00
C ASN A 127 -2.35 2.34 -10.16
N LEU A 128 -1.41 1.65 -10.80
CA LEU A 128 -0.07 1.42 -10.26
C LEU A 128 0.87 2.51 -10.81
N ARG A 129 1.59 3.17 -9.92
CA ARG A 129 2.55 4.24 -10.23
C ARG A 129 3.94 3.73 -9.90
N ILE A 130 4.80 3.59 -10.91
CA ILE A 130 6.18 3.15 -10.78
C ILE A 130 7.05 4.40 -10.76
N GLN A 131 7.55 4.75 -9.59
CA GLN A 131 8.50 5.85 -9.42
C GLN A 131 9.90 5.34 -9.72
N ILE A 132 10.56 5.92 -10.71
CA ILE A 132 11.83 5.43 -11.22
C ILE A 132 12.98 6.34 -10.78
N GLY A 133 13.90 5.77 -10.01
CA GLY A 133 15.19 6.36 -9.69
C GLY A 133 16.26 5.91 -10.68
N VAL A 134 17.08 6.84 -11.18
CA VAL A 134 18.22 6.51 -12.05
C VAL A 134 19.50 6.48 -11.23
N ARG A 135 20.15 5.32 -11.19
CA ARG A 135 21.44 5.12 -10.54
C ARG A 135 22.57 5.40 -11.52
N TYR A 136 23.29 6.49 -11.29
CA TYR A 136 24.48 6.84 -12.04
C TYR A 136 25.68 6.00 -11.59
N PRO A 137 26.57 5.59 -12.52
CA PRO A 137 27.84 5.00 -12.15
C PRO A 137 28.73 6.03 -11.44
N THR A 138 29.53 5.58 -10.50
CA THR A 138 30.38 6.46 -9.68
C THR A 138 31.57 7.02 -10.44
N ARG A 139 32.10 6.27 -11.41
CA ARG A 139 33.29 6.65 -12.21
C ARG A 139 33.18 6.09 -13.63
N PHE A 140 33.87 6.74 -14.56
CA PHE A 140 34.13 6.25 -15.91
C PHE A 140 35.62 6.34 -16.21
N THR A 141 36.13 5.39 -17.01
CA THR A 141 37.49 5.48 -17.57
C THR A 141 37.55 6.56 -18.65
N GLU A 142 38.75 7.04 -18.98
CA GLU A 142 38.91 8.05 -20.04
C GLU A 142 38.44 7.54 -21.42
N MET A 143 38.65 6.26 -21.71
CA MET A 143 38.11 5.63 -22.94
C MET A 143 36.58 5.66 -22.95
N GLN A 144 35.92 5.31 -21.85
CA GLN A 144 34.46 5.35 -21.75
C GLN A 144 33.92 6.78 -21.90
N LYS A 145 34.57 7.77 -21.28
CA LYS A 145 34.18 9.18 -21.44
C LYS A 145 34.35 9.65 -22.88
N HIS A 146 35.43 9.25 -23.56
CA HIS A 146 35.64 9.58 -24.96
C HIS A 146 34.51 9.02 -25.84
N GLU A 147 34.14 7.76 -25.63
CA GLU A 147 33.06 7.11 -26.36
C GLU A 147 31.69 7.76 -26.08
N LEU A 148 31.40 8.08 -24.82
CA LEU A 148 30.17 8.78 -24.44
C LEU A 148 30.08 10.17 -25.09
N ARG A 149 31.18 10.93 -25.15
CA ARG A 149 31.22 12.22 -25.87
C ARG A 149 30.98 12.04 -27.37
N ARG A 150 31.51 10.98 -27.97
CA ARG A 150 31.29 10.67 -29.39
C ARG A 150 29.82 10.39 -29.70
N ILE A 151 29.16 9.59 -28.85
CA ILE A 151 27.76 9.18 -29.06
C ILE A 151 26.79 10.31 -28.67
N LEU A 152 26.94 10.88 -27.48
CA LEU A 152 25.98 11.83 -26.91
C LEU A 152 26.28 13.30 -27.23
N GLY A 153 27.53 13.63 -27.62
CA GLY A 153 27.95 15.01 -27.90
C GLY A 153 27.36 15.61 -29.17
N VAL A 154 26.62 14.83 -29.97
CA VAL A 154 25.85 15.34 -31.12
C VAL A 154 24.57 16.04 -30.67
N ILE A 155 24.08 15.75 -29.46
CA ILE A 155 22.78 16.19 -28.93
C ILE A 155 22.95 17.32 -27.89
N SER A 156 24.18 17.56 -27.43
CA SER A 156 24.54 18.58 -26.42
C SER A 156 24.71 19.98 -27.01
#